data_AF-A0A963SM45-F1
#
_entry.id   AF-A0A963SM45-F1
#
_cell.length_a   1.000
_cell.length_b   1.000
_cell.length_c   1.000
_cell.angle_alpha   90.00
_cell.angle_beta   90.00
_cell.angle_gamma   90.00
#
_symmetry.space_group_name_H-M   'P 1'
#
loop_
_entity.id
_entity.type
_entity.pdbx_description
1 polymer ?
#
loop_
_entity_poly.entity_id
_entity_poly.type
_entity_poly.pdbx_seq_one_letter_code
_entity_poly.pdbx_strand_id
1 'polypeptide(L)'
;MTQPISVTVNGETRRTSAATVAELVRELDLEPEKVAVERNGEIAPRSTLAQVALGEGDVLEIVHFVGGGQGADNWTVAGRTFNSRLIVGTGKYKDFEQNAAAVEASGAEIVTVA
;
A
#
# COMPACT_ATOMS: atom_id res chain seq x y z
N MET A 1 -11.17 0.89 -29.26
CA MET A 1 -10.34 1.82 -28.45
C MET A 1 -11.27 2.52 -27.49
N THR A 2 -11.10 2.33 -26.19
CA THR A 2 -11.89 3.01 -25.15
C THR A 2 -11.44 4.47 -25.10
N GLN A 3 -12.37 5.42 -25.05
CA GLN A 3 -12.00 6.84 -24.92
C GLN A 3 -11.32 7.06 -23.56
N PRO A 4 -10.28 7.92 -23.49
CA PRO A 4 -9.65 8.23 -22.22
C PRO A 4 -10.64 8.88 -21.26
N ILE A 5 -10.70 8.36 -20.04
CA ILE A 5 -11.49 8.92 -18.94
C ILE A 5 -10.61 9.70 -17.97
N SER A 6 -11.18 10.68 -17.29
CA SER A 6 -10.52 11.40 -16.20
C SER A 6 -10.78 10.69 -14.87
N VAL A 7 -9.73 10.41 -14.10
CA VAL A 7 -9.81 9.83 -12.75
C VAL A 7 -8.88 10.59 -11.80
N THR A 8 -9.12 10.52 -10.50
CA THR A 8 -8.20 11.03 -9.47
C THR A 8 -7.54 9.85 -8.78
N VAL A 9 -6.22 9.81 -8.73
CA VAL A 9 -5.44 8.76 -8.05
C VAL A 9 -4.57 9.40 -6.99
N ASN A 10 -4.73 9.04 -5.72
CA ASN A 10 -3.98 9.57 -4.59
C ASN A 10 -3.96 11.11 -4.57
N GLY A 11 -5.12 11.73 -4.86
CA GLY A 11 -5.28 13.19 -4.96
C GLY A 11 -4.81 13.83 -6.28
N GLU A 12 -4.19 13.11 -7.21
CA GLU A 12 -3.75 13.63 -8.51
C GLU A 12 -4.70 13.24 -9.65
N THR A 13 -5.25 14.23 -10.36
CA THR A 13 -6.11 13.99 -11.53
C THR A 13 -5.27 13.56 -12.74
N ARG A 14 -5.69 12.47 -13.40
CA ARG A 14 -5.03 11.93 -14.58
C ARG A 14 -6.05 11.40 -15.60
N ARG A 15 -5.62 11.32 -16.87
CA ARG A 15 -6.37 10.65 -17.93
C ARG A 15 -5.79 9.28 -18.20
N THR A 16 -6.66 8.28 -18.35
CA THR A 16 -6.27 6.89 -18.62
C THR A 16 -7.23 6.27 -19.63
N SER A 17 -6.74 5.31 -20.41
CA SER A 17 -7.57 4.46 -21.27
C SER A 17 -7.81 3.07 -20.66
N ALA A 18 -7.33 2.83 -19.44
CA ALA A 18 -7.59 1.61 -18.69
C ALA A 18 -9.09 1.42 -18.48
N ALA A 19 -9.58 0.22 -18.80
CA ALA A 19 -10.97 -0.17 -18.59
C ALA A 19 -11.22 -0.63 -17.16
N THR A 20 -10.19 -1.12 -16.46
CA THR A 20 -10.32 -1.71 -15.12
C THR A 20 -9.27 -1.17 -14.15
N VAL A 21 -9.54 -1.32 -12.84
CA VAL A 21 -8.61 -0.92 -11.78
C VAL A 21 -7.26 -1.62 -11.94
N ALA A 22 -7.24 -2.93 -12.26
CA ALA A 22 -5.99 -3.65 -12.47
C ALA A 22 -5.19 -3.16 -13.68
N GLU A 23 -5.86 -2.69 -14.75
CA GLU A 23 -5.18 -2.07 -15.89
C GLU A 23 -4.57 -0.73 -15.51
N LEU A 24 -5.30 0.11 -14.77
CA LEU A 24 -4.79 1.39 -14.27
C LEU A 24 -3.59 1.18 -13.33
N VAL A 25 -3.66 0.22 -12.41
CA VAL A 25 -2.54 -0.10 -11.53
C VAL A 25 -1.28 -0.47 -12.33
N ARG A 26 -1.43 -1.27 -13.41
CA ARG A 26 -0.30 -1.60 -14.29
C ARG A 26 0.20 -0.40 -15.10
N GLU A 27 -0.70 0.47 -15.54
CA GLU A 27 -0.33 1.74 -16.21
C GLU A 27 0.52 2.64 -15.30
N LEU A 28 0.34 2.55 -13.98
CA LEU A 28 1.14 3.25 -12.97
C LEU A 28 2.45 2.53 -12.61
N ASP A 29 2.87 1.52 -13.39
CA ASP A 29 4.05 0.67 -13.13
C ASP A 29 4.00 -0.06 -11.78
N LEU A 30 2.79 -0.39 -11.31
CA LEU A 30 2.55 -1.17 -10.10
C LEU A 30 2.00 -2.57 -10.41
N GLU A 31 2.22 -3.50 -9.49
CA GLU A 31 1.67 -4.86 -9.58
C GLU A 31 0.32 -4.92 -8.83
N PRO A 32 -0.81 -5.27 -9.49
CA PRO A 32 -2.12 -5.43 -8.82
C PRO A 32 -2.09 -6.36 -7.61
N GLU A 33 -1.19 -7.35 -7.60
CA GLU A 33 -0.99 -8.25 -6.47
C GLU A 33 -0.33 -7.59 -5.25
N LYS A 34 0.32 -6.44 -5.39
CA LYS A 34 1.11 -5.78 -4.32
C LYS A 34 0.48 -4.50 -3.80
N VAL A 35 -0.72 -4.16 -4.26
CA VAL A 35 -1.43 -2.95 -3.86
C VAL A 35 -2.75 -3.27 -3.17
N ALA A 36 -3.21 -2.35 -2.32
CA ALA A 36 -4.60 -2.23 -1.94
C ALA A 36 -5.18 -0.99 -2.61
N VAL A 37 -6.41 -1.11 -3.11
CA VAL A 37 -7.11 -0.04 -3.81
C VAL A 37 -8.45 0.22 -3.16
N GLU A 38 -8.68 1.47 -2.79
CA GLU A 38 -9.99 2.02 -2.50
C GLU A 38 -10.51 2.73 -3.75
N ARG A 39 -11.79 2.52 -4.10
CA ARG A 39 -12.47 3.24 -5.16
C ARG A 39 -13.71 3.92 -4.58
N ASN A 40 -13.77 5.24 -4.66
CA ASN A 40 -14.90 6.06 -4.19
C ASN A 40 -15.32 5.77 -2.73
N GLY A 41 -14.36 5.51 -1.83
CA GLY A 41 -14.65 5.19 -0.42
C GLY A 41 -14.82 3.70 -0.11
N GLU A 42 -14.82 2.83 -1.13
CA GLU A 42 -14.99 1.38 -0.94
C GLU A 42 -13.71 0.61 -1.30
N ILE A 43 -13.23 -0.22 -0.38
CA ILE A 43 -12.07 -1.08 -0.61
C ILE A 43 -12.42 -2.17 -1.62
N ALA A 44 -11.75 -2.17 -2.76
CA ALA A 44 -11.88 -3.20 -3.77
C ALA A 44 -11.02 -4.42 -3.38
N PRO A 45 -11.61 -5.62 -3.22
CA PRO A 45 -10.83 -6.83 -2.95
C PRO A 45 -9.76 -7.05 -4.01
N ARG A 46 -8.55 -7.42 -3.59
CA ARG A 46 -7.40 -7.61 -4.49
C ARG A 46 -7.68 -8.60 -5.61
N SER A 47 -8.43 -9.68 -5.32
CA SER A 47 -8.83 -10.69 -6.30
C SER A 47 -9.82 -10.18 -7.35
N THR A 48 -10.48 -9.04 -7.10
CA THR A 48 -11.52 -8.49 -7.97
C THR A 48 -11.05 -7.30 -8.83
N LEU A 49 -9.80 -6.83 -8.66
CA LEU A 49 -9.33 -5.60 -9.34
C LEU A 49 -9.39 -5.67 -10.87
N ALA A 50 -9.28 -6.87 -11.45
CA ALA A 50 -9.40 -7.09 -12.89
C ALA A 50 -10.85 -7.02 -13.40
N GLN A 51 -11.85 -7.07 -12.53
CA GLN A 51 -13.27 -6.99 -12.88
C GLN A 51 -13.89 -5.63 -12.49
N VAL A 52 -13.23 -4.85 -11.63
CA VAL A 52 -13.72 -3.51 -11.27
C VAL A 52 -13.46 -2.55 -12.43
N ALA A 53 -14.52 -2.22 -13.17
CA ALA A 53 -14.48 -1.27 -14.26
C ALA A 53 -14.32 0.16 -13.74
N LEU A 54 -13.49 0.95 -14.43
CA LEU A 54 -13.31 2.38 -14.15
C LEU A 54 -14.41 3.21 -14.83
N GLY A 55 -14.78 4.31 -14.19
CA GLY A 55 -15.72 5.31 -14.70
C GLY A 55 -15.10 6.70 -14.69
N GLU A 56 -15.64 7.58 -15.55
CA GLU A 56 -15.30 9.01 -15.54
C GLU A 56 -15.54 9.62 -14.16
N GLY A 57 -14.53 10.31 -13.64
CA GLY A 57 -14.57 10.99 -12.34
C GLY A 57 -14.29 10.09 -11.14
N ASP A 58 -13.96 8.81 -11.33
CA ASP A 58 -13.60 7.93 -10.21
C ASP A 58 -12.43 8.48 -9.40
N VAL A 59 -12.53 8.32 -8.08
CA VAL A 59 -11.46 8.64 -7.12
C VAL A 59 -10.91 7.34 -6.57
N LEU A 60 -9.60 7.16 -6.70
CA LEU A 60 -8.89 5.96 -6.27
C LEU A 60 -7.79 6.32 -5.27
N GLU A 61 -7.76 5.62 -4.15
CA GLU A 61 -6.62 5.60 -3.25
C GLU A 61 -5.90 4.26 -3.43
N ILE A 62 -4.67 4.32 -3.94
CA ILE A 62 -3.83 3.16 -4.23
C ILE A 62 -2.64 3.21 -3.30
N VAL A 63 -2.59 2.25 -2.37
CA VAL A 63 -1.46 2.07 -1.46
C VAL A 63 -0.67 0.83 -1.87
N HIS A 64 0.62 1.01 -2.08
CA HIS A 64 1.57 -0.09 -2.27
C HIS A 64 2.15 -0.46 -0.92
N PHE A 65 2.05 -1.74 -0.56
CA PHE A 65 2.73 -2.25 0.63
C PHE A 65 4.24 -2.22 0.41
N VAL A 66 4.92 -1.28 1.06
CA VAL A 66 6.39 -1.27 1.15
C VAL A 66 6.80 -2.22 2.27
N GLY A 67 7.28 -3.41 1.91
CA GLY A 67 7.93 -4.31 2.86
C GLY A 67 9.35 -3.81 3.18
N GLY A 68 9.60 -3.37 4.41
CA GLY A 68 10.95 -3.11 4.93
C GLY A 68 11.50 -4.31 5.70
N GLY A 69 12.82 -4.34 5.92
CA GLY A 69 13.48 -5.32 6.80
C GLY A 69 14.30 -6.41 6.11
N GLN A 70 14.60 -6.28 4.80
CA GLN A 70 15.59 -7.13 4.13
C GLN A 70 16.84 -6.32 3.75
N GLY A 71 18.01 -6.76 4.23
CA GLY A 71 19.31 -6.17 3.89
C GLY A 71 19.65 -4.87 4.63
N ALA A 72 20.63 -4.13 4.11
CA ALA A 72 21.04 -2.82 4.62
C ALA A 72 20.04 -1.74 4.17
N ASP A 73 18.85 -1.77 4.75
CA ASP A 73 17.74 -0.86 4.41
C ASP A 73 17.63 0.27 5.43
N ASN A 74 18.67 1.12 5.43
CA ASN A 74 18.85 2.15 6.45
C ASN A 74 17.89 3.33 6.23
N TRP A 75 17.36 3.88 7.32
CA TRP A 75 16.50 5.05 7.30
C TRP A 75 16.87 6.03 8.41
N THR A 76 17.14 7.28 8.07
CA THR A 76 17.46 8.33 9.04
C THR A 76 16.29 9.29 9.23
N VAL A 77 15.83 9.45 10.47
CA VAL A 77 14.78 10.40 10.88
C VAL A 77 15.25 11.19 12.10
N ALA A 78 15.19 12.51 12.02
CA ALA A 78 15.57 13.42 13.12
C ALA A 78 16.95 13.11 13.75
N GLY A 79 17.94 12.74 12.91
CA GLY A 79 19.30 12.42 13.33
C GLY A 79 19.51 11.01 13.91
N ARG A 80 18.46 10.19 13.97
CA ARG A 80 18.54 8.76 14.33
C ARG A 80 18.49 7.92 13.07
N THR A 81 19.39 6.94 12.97
CA THR A 81 19.43 5.99 11.84
C THR A 81 18.97 4.63 12.32
N PHE A 82 17.96 4.09 11.64
CA PHE A 82 17.46 2.72 11.76
C PHE A 82 18.09 1.89 10.64
N ASN A 83 18.36 0.62 10.91
CA ASN A 83 18.84 -0.38 9.96
C ASN A 83 17.69 -1.19 9.32
N SER A 84 16.46 -0.98 9.81
CA SER A 84 15.22 -1.56 9.30
C SER A 84 14.12 -0.51 9.18
N ARG A 85 13.42 -0.51 8.05
CA ARG A 85 12.18 0.27 7.84
C ARG A 85 10.92 -0.48 8.27
N LEU A 86 11.06 -1.68 8.83
CA LEU A 86 9.93 -2.44 9.35
C LEU A 86 9.42 -1.81 10.65
N ILE A 87 8.13 -1.50 10.69
CA ILE A 87 7.45 -0.95 11.87
C ILE A 87 6.47 -2.01 12.39
N VAL A 88 6.59 -2.36 13.68
CA VAL A 88 5.69 -3.33 14.33
C VAL A 88 4.67 -2.58 15.18
N GLY A 89 3.38 -2.81 14.95
CA GLY A 89 2.34 -2.34 15.87
C GLY A 89 2.19 -3.27 17.07
N THR A 90 1.77 -2.74 18.22
CA THR A 90 1.45 -3.56 19.42
C THR A 90 0.07 -4.23 19.37
N GLY A 91 -0.77 -3.85 18.40
CA GLY A 91 -2.11 -4.42 18.25
C GLY A 91 -2.12 -5.88 17.79
N LYS A 92 -3.19 -6.61 18.13
CA LYS A 92 -3.49 -8.00 17.70
C LYS A 92 -2.56 -9.10 18.24
N TYR A 93 -1.56 -8.77 19.04
CA TYR A 93 -0.81 -9.76 19.82
C TYR A 93 -1.62 -10.22 21.03
N LYS A 94 -1.44 -11.49 21.42
CA LYS A 94 -2.09 -12.09 22.60
C LYS A 94 -1.68 -11.38 23.90
N ASP A 95 -0.39 -11.05 24.00
CA ASP A 95 0.23 -10.43 25.16
C ASP A 95 1.52 -9.68 24.75
N PHE A 96 2.12 -8.94 25.69
CA PHE A 96 3.35 -8.19 25.46
C PHE A 96 4.56 -9.08 25.21
N GLU A 97 4.57 -10.30 25.75
CA GLU A 97 5.65 -11.26 25.53
C GLU A 97 5.68 -11.71 24.07
N GLN A 98 4.52 -12.02 23.49
CA GLN A 98 4.38 -12.35 22.08
C GLN A 98 4.77 -11.17 21.18
N ASN A 99 4.38 -9.93 21.54
CA ASN A 99 4.78 -8.74 20.78
C ASN A 99 6.31 -8.55 20.81
N ALA A 100 6.93 -8.67 21.99
CA ALA A 100 8.39 -8.54 22.13
C ALA A 100 9.14 -9.59 21.30
N ALA A 101 8.70 -10.86 21.34
CA ALA A 101 9.27 -11.92 20.53
C ALA A 101 9.14 -11.64 19.02
N ALA A 102 8.03 -11.04 18.58
CA ALA A 102 7.85 -10.67 17.18
C ALA A 102 8.75 -9.48 16.76
N VAL A 103 8.94 -8.48 17.64
CA VAL A 103 9.87 -7.37 17.40
C VAL A 103 11.30 -7.91 17.25
N GLU A 104 11.75 -8.76 18.16
CA GLU A 104 13.08 -9.38 18.11
C GLU A 104 13.28 -10.22 16.85
N ALA A 105 12.34 -11.12 16.55
CA ALA A 105 12.43 -12.00 15.38
C ALA A 105 12.38 -11.25 14.04
N SER A 106 11.68 -10.10 13.99
CA SER A 106 11.52 -9.31 12.77
C SER A 106 12.66 -8.31 12.54
N GLY A 107 13.50 -8.04 13.55
CA GLY A 107 14.52 -7.00 13.47
C GLY A 107 13.95 -5.58 13.33
N ALA A 108 12.67 -5.38 13.71
CA ALA A 108 12.06 -4.06 13.71
C ALA A 108 12.66 -3.18 14.83
N GLU A 109 13.04 -1.96 14.49
CA GLU A 109 13.59 -0.98 15.45
C GLU A 109 12.57 0.08 15.85
N ILE A 110 11.37 0.04 15.25
CA ILE A 110 10.29 0.99 15.47
C ILE A 110 9.03 0.23 15.84
N VAL A 111 8.43 0.59 16.98
CA VAL A 111 7.18 0.03 17.46
C VAL A 111 6.14 1.14 17.61
N THR A 112 4.91 0.91 17.13
CA THR A 112 3.77 1.81 17.38
C THR A 112 2.87 1.26 18.48
N VAL A 113 2.39 2.17 19.32
CA VAL A 113 1.45 1.86 20.40
C VAL A 113 0.07 2.32 19.97
N ALA A 114 -0.91 1.42 20.04
CA ALA A 114 -2.32 1.71 19.80
C ALA A 114 -3.06 1.83 21.15
#